data_AF-A0A836BTM0-F1
#
_entry.id   AF-A0A836BTM0-F1
#
_cell.length_a   1.000
_cell.length_b   1.000
_cell.length_c   1.000
_cell.angle_alpha   90.00
_cell.angle_beta   90.00
_cell.angle_gamma   90.00
#
_symmetry.space_group_name_H-M   'P 1'
#
loop_
_entity.id
_entity.type
_entity.pdbx_description
1 polymer ?
#
loop_
_entity_poly.entity_id
_entity_poly.type
_entity_poly.pdbx_seq_one_letter_code
_entity_poly.pdbx_strand_id
1 'polypeptide(L)'
;MQYLIIITRLNLSWPDVITRMASALSAVTGIATLTFPGVSLPRQLLLLLLVAITILYPALAHVSLSSFACRKLDTGAGPYPETQQATWRYGYWLSDMNQECYLGTHLSFYAPLGAVCVFVFCIAPPLGILIFLFLKRGKLEEPKTRAVYGYLYHRYRQPFFYFESVKQLQVLMLVIVNVFANAIYQSQQALLLLCVLLCIGIVNMSCRALRAKLLMLLEYLSLMVLALSITLGLFFVTGGEGSSTVGLSNQAAEDAVAAIILALNSGLILAFVVSRK
;
A
#
# COMPACT_ATOMS: atom_id res chain seq x y z
N MET A 1 -2.56 -5.91 8.95
CA MET A 1 -3.80 -5.25 8.46
C MET A 1 -3.52 -4.16 7.44
N GLN A 2 -2.64 -3.17 7.68
CA GLN A 2 -2.26 -2.18 6.64
C GLN A 2 -1.68 -2.84 5.38
N TYR A 3 -0.82 -3.85 5.51
CA TYR A 3 -0.30 -4.58 4.36
C TYR A 3 -1.37 -5.32 3.56
N LEU A 4 -2.45 -5.83 4.19
CA LEU A 4 -3.52 -6.56 3.52
C LEU A 4 -4.43 -5.64 2.68
N ILE A 5 -4.55 -4.37 3.08
CA ILE A 5 -5.18 -3.28 2.29
C ILE A 5 -4.33 -2.92 1.07
N ILE A 6 -3.01 -3.11 1.14
CA ILE A 6 -2.10 -2.89 0.01
C ILE A 6 -2.24 -4.05 -1.01
N ILE A 7 -2.36 -5.30 -0.54
CA ILE A 7 -2.58 -6.48 -1.41
C ILE A 7 -3.84 -6.33 -2.27
N THR A 8 -4.95 -5.87 -1.68
CA THR A 8 -6.22 -5.70 -2.39
C THR A 8 -6.25 -4.48 -3.33
N ARG A 9 -5.19 -3.66 -3.34
CA ARG A 9 -5.00 -2.48 -4.21
C ARG A 9 -3.91 -2.68 -5.25
N LEU A 10 -3.20 -3.82 -5.24
CA LEU A 10 -2.25 -4.18 -6.30
C LEU A 10 -3.04 -4.52 -7.57
N ASN A 11 -2.65 -3.91 -8.69
CA ASN A 11 -3.24 -4.13 -10.01
C ASN A 11 -2.74 -5.46 -10.63
N LEU A 12 -2.97 -6.58 -9.93
CA LEU A 12 -2.88 -7.92 -10.50
C LEU A 12 -4.30 -8.39 -10.85
N SER A 13 -4.43 -9.15 -11.94
CA SER A 13 -5.67 -9.83 -12.33
C SER A 13 -6.03 -10.92 -11.32
N TRP A 14 -6.57 -10.53 -10.18
CA TRP A 14 -7.03 -11.42 -9.13
C TRP A 14 -8.42 -12.00 -9.48
N PRO A 15 -8.71 -13.28 -9.19
CA PRO A 15 -10.05 -13.84 -9.35
C PRO A 15 -11.11 -13.15 -8.47
N ASP A 16 -12.36 -13.08 -8.94
CA ASP A 16 -13.52 -12.33 -8.37
C ASP A 16 -13.84 -12.60 -6.89
N VAL A 17 -13.31 -13.68 -6.31
CA VAL A 17 -13.47 -14.02 -4.89
C VAL A 17 -12.69 -13.03 -4.00
N ILE A 18 -11.57 -12.49 -4.48
CA ILE A 18 -10.70 -11.57 -3.72
C ILE A 18 -11.32 -10.16 -3.65
N THR A 19 -12.04 -9.72 -4.69
CA THR A 19 -12.74 -8.42 -4.69
C THR A 19 -13.91 -8.41 -3.69
N ARG A 20 -14.60 -9.56 -3.51
CA ARG A 20 -15.66 -9.74 -2.50
C ARG A 20 -15.15 -9.78 -1.06
N MET A 21 -13.92 -10.22 -0.80
CA MET A 21 -13.32 -10.18 0.54
C MET A 21 -12.88 -8.76 0.96
N ALA A 22 -12.56 -7.88 0.01
CA ALA A 22 -12.11 -6.52 0.28
C ALA A 22 -13.18 -5.63 0.96
N SER A 23 -14.46 -5.81 0.58
CA SER A 23 -15.60 -5.12 1.19
C SER A 23 -15.94 -5.66 2.59
N ALA A 24 -15.74 -6.97 2.81
CA ALA A 24 -15.93 -7.58 4.13
C ALA A 24 -14.83 -7.18 5.13
N LEU A 25 -13.57 -7.04 4.67
CA LEU A 25 -12.45 -6.69 5.54
C LEU A 25 -12.45 -5.22 6.00
N SER A 26 -13.04 -4.32 5.21
CA SER A 26 -13.21 -2.91 5.59
C SER A 26 -14.28 -2.71 6.67
N ALA A 27 -15.18 -3.68 6.86
CA ALA A 27 -16.12 -3.70 7.98
C ALA A 27 -15.47 -4.16 9.31
N VAL A 28 -14.34 -4.88 9.25
CA VAL A 28 -13.65 -5.45 10.43
C VAL A 28 -12.59 -4.49 11.01
N THR A 29 -12.30 -3.37 10.33
CA THR A 29 -11.45 -2.29 10.86
C THR A 29 -12.21 -1.40 11.84
N GLY A 30 -12.45 -1.92 13.04
CA GLY A 30 -12.25 -1.16 14.27
C GLY A 30 -13.16 0.04 14.52
N ILE A 31 -14.47 -0.16 14.53
CA ILE A 31 -15.32 0.62 15.45
C ILE A 31 -15.12 0.01 16.83
N ALA A 32 -13.95 0.26 17.44
CA ALA A 32 -13.94 0.32 18.89
C ALA A 32 -14.70 1.60 19.21
N THR A 33 -15.78 1.51 19.99
CA THR A 33 -16.43 2.65 20.62
C THR A 33 -15.38 3.36 21.48
N LEU A 34 -14.62 4.29 20.88
CA LEU A 34 -13.69 5.17 21.56
C LEU A 34 -14.47 6.28 22.27
N THR A 35 -15.47 5.89 23.07
CA THR A 35 -16.00 6.77 24.11
C THR A 35 -14.92 6.84 25.17
N PHE A 36 -14.04 7.84 25.07
CA PHE A 36 -13.11 8.18 26.13
C PHE A 36 -13.87 9.06 27.14
N PRO A 37 -14.34 8.51 28.28
CA PRO A 37 -14.92 9.33 29.33
C PRO A 37 -13.87 10.37 29.79
N GLY A 38 -14.22 11.66 29.74
CA GLY A 38 -13.39 12.76 30.25
C GLY A 38 -12.51 13.50 29.23
N VAL A 39 -12.65 13.26 27.91
CA VAL A 39 -11.95 14.01 26.86
C VAL A 39 -12.90 15.00 26.17
N SER A 40 -12.46 16.24 25.97
CA SER A 40 -13.23 17.27 25.26
C SER A 40 -13.53 16.86 23.80
N LEU A 41 -14.77 17.10 23.34
CA LEU A 41 -15.25 16.81 21.97
C LEU A 41 -14.27 17.18 20.82
N PRO A 42 -13.61 18.36 20.80
CA PRO A 42 -12.65 18.67 19.72
C PRO A 42 -11.45 17.73 19.66
N ARG A 43 -11.00 17.19 20.80
CA ARG A 43 -9.88 16.24 20.84
C ARG A 43 -10.31 14.85 20.38
N GLN A 44 -11.54 14.44 20.69
CA GLN A 44 -12.11 13.19 20.18
C GLN A 44 -12.25 13.24 18.66
N LEU A 45 -12.77 14.35 18.11
CA LEU A 45 -12.85 14.57 16.66
C LEU A 45 -11.47 14.54 16.00
N LEU A 46 -10.47 15.20 16.60
CA LEU A 46 -9.09 15.19 16.10
C LEU A 46 -8.50 13.77 16.08
N LEU A 47 -8.73 12.96 17.11
CA LEU A 47 -8.24 11.58 17.17
C LEU A 47 -8.91 10.70 16.11
N LEU A 48 -10.23 10.81 15.97
CA LEU A 48 -10.98 10.08 14.94
C LEU A 48 -10.49 10.46 13.54
N LEU A 49 -10.26 11.75 13.30
CA LEU A 49 -9.70 12.24 12.04
C LEU A 49 -8.30 11.67 11.79
N LEU A 50 -7.43 11.66 12.80
CA LEU A 50 -6.06 11.14 12.66
C LEU A 50 -6.09 9.63 12.34
N VAL A 51 -6.90 8.85 13.06
CA VAL A 51 -7.09 7.42 12.79
C VAL A 51 -7.69 7.17 11.41
N ALA A 52 -8.69 7.96 10.99
CA ALA A 52 -9.27 7.85 9.65
C ALA A 52 -8.21 8.11 8.58
N ILE A 53 -7.41 9.18 8.71
CA ILE A 53 -6.34 9.51 7.77
C ILE A 53 -5.30 8.38 7.71
N THR A 54 -4.89 7.77 8.83
CA THR A 54 -3.91 6.67 8.79
C THR A 54 -4.45 5.39 8.15
N ILE A 55 -5.76 5.13 8.25
CA ILE A 55 -6.43 3.99 7.61
C ILE A 55 -6.61 4.25 6.11
N LEU A 56 -7.04 5.46 5.73
CA LEU A 56 -7.27 5.85 4.33
C LEU A 56 -5.97 6.19 3.58
N TYR A 57 -4.86 6.36 4.29
CA TYR A 57 -3.57 6.75 3.73
C TYR A 57 -3.16 6.01 2.45
N PRO A 58 -3.20 4.66 2.35
CA PRO A 58 -2.78 3.97 1.13
C PRO A 58 -3.64 4.36 -0.08
N ALA A 59 -4.96 4.54 0.12
CA ALA A 59 -5.89 4.89 -0.94
C ALA A 59 -5.70 6.36 -1.37
N LEU A 60 -5.56 7.28 -0.41
CA LEU A 60 -5.33 8.69 -0.69
C LEU A 60 -3.99 8.91 -1.40
N ALA A 61 -2.94 8.22 -0.96
CA ALA A 61 -1.64 8.25 -1.62
C ALA A 61 -1.72 7.71 -3.06
N HIS A 62 -2.44 6.60 -3.26
CA HIS A 62 -2.63 6.03 -4.59
C HIS A 62 -3.31 7.00 -5.55
N VAL A 63 -4.44 7.59 -5.16
CA VAL A 63 -5.19 8.55 -6.00
C VAL A 63 -4.37 9.81 -6.27
N SER A 64 -3.62 10.28 -5.27
CA SER A 64 -2.75 11.45 -5.44
C SER A 64 -1.64 11.17 -6.45
N LEU A 65 -0.99 10.01 -6.35
CA LEU A 65 0.09 9.62 -7.24
C LEU A 65 -0.39 9.20 -8.64
N SER A 66 -1.62 8.66 -8.77
CA SER A 66 -2.18 8.26 -10.07
C SER A 66 -2.44 9.45 -11.00
N SER A 67 -2.53 10.67 -10.44
CA SER A 67 -2.57 11.91 -11.22
C SER A 67 -1.30 12.14 -12.05
N PHE A 68 -0.19 11.46 -11.72
CA PHE A 68 1.08 11.55 -12.44
C PHE A 68 1.45 10.26 -13.18
N ALA A 69 0.55 9.27 -13.17
CA ALA A 69 0.81 7.98 -13.79
C ALA A 69 0.58 8.08 -15.30
N CYS A 70 1.67 8.02 -16.07
CA CYS A 70 1.68 8.13 -17.52
C CYS A 70 2.25 6.88 -18.15
N ARG A 71 1.64 6.40 -19.25
CA ARG A 71 2.13 5.24 -20.00
C ARG A 71 2.31 5.60 -21.47
N LYS A 72 3.39 5.14 -22.09
CA LYS A 72 3.60 5.27 -23.54
C LYS A 72 2.81 4.18 -24.25
N LEU A 73 1.98 4.58 -25.20
CA LEU A 73 1.16 3.67 -26.00
C LEU A 73 1.96 3.21 -27.23
N ASP A 74 2.37 4.17 -28.06
CA ASP A 74 3.15 3.90 -29.26
C ASP A 74 4.59 4.40 -29.12
N THR A 75 5.54 3.58 -29.54
CA THR A 75 6.98 3.93 -29.53
C THR A 75 7.45 4.59 -30.82
N GLY A 76 6.58 4.69 -31.83
CA GLY A 76 6.97 5.12 -33.19
C GLY A 76 7.70 4.02 -33.98
N ALA A 77 7.93 2.86 -33.38
CA ALA A 77 8.58 1.71 -33.98
C ALA A 77 7.66 0.50 -33.93
N GLY A 78 7.38 -0.13 -35.07
CA GLY A 78 6.60 -1.35 -35.14
C GLY A 78 6.20 -1.73 -36.56
N PRO A 79 5.61 -2.92 -36.74
CA PRO A 79 5.24 -3.45 -38.06
C PRO A 79 4.14 -2.66 -38.76
N TYR A 80 3.41 -1.79 -38.03
CA TYR A 80 2.30 -0.99 -38.55
C TYR A 80 2.49 0.50 -38.18
N PRO A 81 3.29 1.27 -38.92
CA PRO A 81 3.56 2.68 -38.59
C PRO A 81 2.31 3.57 -38.73
N GLU A 82 1.42 3.25 -39.67
CA GLU A 82 0.17 4.00 -39.94
C GLU A 82 -0.80 4.01 -38.74
N THR A 83 -0.73 3.00 -37.87
CA THR A 83 -1.59 2.87 -36.68
C THR A 83 -0.97 3.47 -35.43
N GLN A 84 0.27 3.96 -35.48
CA GLN A 84 1.00 4.52 -34.34
C GLN A 84 0.76 6.02 -34.21
N GLN A 85 -0.47 6.39 -33.85
CA GLN A 85 -0.89 7.79 -33.74
C GLN A 85 -0.58 8.39 -32.36
N ALA A 86 -0.35 7.56 -31.33
CA ALA A 86 -0.19 7.98 -29.95
C ALA A 86 1.28 7.99 -29.49
N THR A 87 2.11 8.80 -30.15
CA THR A 87 3.59 8.81 -29.99
C THR A 87 4.13 9.90 -29.04
N TRP A 88 3.28 10.50 -28.21
CA TRP A 88 3.71 11.58 -27.32
C TRP A 88 4.86 11.19 -26.38
N ARG A 89 5.88 12.04 -26.28
CA ARG A 89 7.15 11.75 -25.57
C ARG A 89 6.97 11.33 -24.11
N TYR A 90 6.01 11.94 -23.41
CA TYR A 90 5.73 11.68 -22.00
C TYR A 90 4.61 10.65 -21.77
N GLY A 91 4.01 10.13 -22.84
CA GLY A 91 2.90 9.17 -22.78
C GLY A 91 1.55 9.80 -22.48
N TYR A 92 0.55 8.97 -22.27
CA TYR A 92 -0.83 9.36 -22.02
C TYR A 92 -1.20 9.08 -20.57
N TRP A 93 -2.11 9.87 -20.03
CA TRP A 93 -2.49 9.79 -18.63
C TRP A 93 -3.32 8.54 -18.36
N LEU A 94 -2.92 7.73 -17.38
CA LEU A 94 -3.56 6.44 -17.10
C LEU A 94 -5.03 6.55 -16.66
N SER A 95 -5.43 7.68 -16.07
CA SER A 95 -6.83 7.89 -15.67
C SER A 95 -7.72 8.43 -16.79
N ASP A 96 -7.14 9.11 -17.78
CA ASP A 96 -7.84 9.59 -18.97
C ASP A 96 -6.87 9.55 -20.16
N MET A 97 -6.95 8.47 -20.94
CA MET A 97 -6.07 8.21 -22.08
C MET A 97 -6.29 9.17 -23.26
N ASN A 98 -7.34 10.00 -23.23
CA ASN A 98 -7.55 11.04 -24.23
C ASN A 98 -6.65 12.27 -23.99
N GLN A 99 -5.94 12.32 -22.86
CA GLN A 99 -5.05 13.43 -22.52
C GLN A 99 -3.58 13.02 -22.56
N GLU A 100 -2.79 13.87 -23.22
CA GLU A 100 -1.34 13.77 -23.26
C GLU A 100 -0.74 14.22 -21.92
N CYS A 101 0.22 13.45 -21.40
CA CYS A 101 0.84 13.80 -20.14
C CYS A 101 1.70 15.06 -20.24
N TYR A 102 1.51 15.94 -19.26
CA TYR A 102 2.20 17.23 -19.12
C TYR A 102 1.99 18.19 -20.30
N LEU A 103 0.86 18.07 -21.01
CA LEU A 103 0.43 19.05 -22.00
C LEU A 103 -1.01 19.52 -21.73
N GLY A 104 -1.36 20.72 -22.19
CA GLY A 104 -2.73 21.25 -22.14
C GLY A 104 -3.35 21.26 -20.74
N THR A 105 -4.53 20.66 -20.62
CA THR A 105 -5.32 20.57 -19.37
C THR A 105 -4.59 19.78 -18.28
N HIS A 106 -3.86 18.73 -18.66
CA HIS A 106 -3.12 17.90 -17.70
C HIS A 106 -2.05 18.73 -16.97
N LEU A 107 -1.27 19.53 -17.70
CA LEU A 107 -0.23 20.36 -17.07
C LEU A 107 -0.79 21.54 -16.29
N SER A 108 -1.82 22.20 -16.83
CA SER A 108 -2.35 23.46 -16.25
C SER A 108 -3.23 23.24 -15.02
N PHE A 109 -3.98 22.13 -14.97
CA PHE A 109 -4.96 21.88 -13.91
C PHE A 109 -4.65 20.63 -13.08
N TYR A 110 -4.50 19.47 -13.73
CA TYR A 110 -4.39 18.20 -13.01
C TYR A 110 -3.03 17.99 -12.33
N ALA A 111 -1.93 18.37 -12.97
CA ALA A 111 -0.58 18.28 -12.40
C ALA A 111 -0.40 19.13 -11.13
N PRO A 112 -0.77 20.42 -11.07
CA PRO A 112 -0.66 21.20 -9.84
C PRO A 112 -1.62 20.70 -8.75
N LEU A 113 -2.85 20.32 -9.11
CA LEU A 113 -3.78 19.72 -8.16
C LEU A 113 -3.23 18.41 -7.57
N GLY A 114 -2.70 17.54 -8.41
CA GLY A 114 -2.02 16.32 -7.99
C GLY A 114 -0.83 16.60 -7.08
N ALA A 115 -0.06 17.66 -7.34
CA ALA A 115 1.10 18.01 -6.53
C ALA A 115 0.69 18.46 -5.12
N VAL A 116 -0.39 19.25 -5.02
CA VAL A 116 -1.00 19.64 -3.74
C VAL A 116 -1.51 18.40 -3.01
N CYS A 117 -2.22 17.50 -3.69
CA CYS A 117 -2.69 16.25 -3.10
C CYS A 117 -1.55 15.37 -2.59
N VAL A 118 -0.44 15.24 -3.34
CA VAL A 118 0.75 14.51 -2.89
C VAL A 118 1.34 15.14 -1.63
N PHE A 119 1.44 16.47 -1.57
CA PHE A 119 1.93 17.14 -0.37
C PHE A 119 1.01 16.89 0.83
N VAL A 120 -0.30 17.08 0.66
CA VAL A 120 -1.31 16.98 1.73
C VAL A 120 -1.53 15.54 2.19
N PHE A 121 -1.53 14.56 1.30
CA PHE A 121 -1.90 13.18 1.63
C PHE A 121 -0.72 12.22 1.70
N CYS A 122 0.39 12.44 0.97
CA CYS A 122 1.55 11.55 1.05
C CYS A 122 2.57 12.04 2.08
N ILE A 123 2.86 13.34 2.12
CA ILE A 123 3.95 13.92 2.91
C ILE A 123 3.47 14.44 4.28
N ALA A 124 2.36 15.17 4.32
CA ALA A 124 1.88 15.79 5.56
C ALA A 124 1.52 14.78 6.67
N PRO A 125 0.91 13.60 6.41
CA PRO A 125 0.62 12.65 7.48
C PRO A 125 1.87 12.08 8.18
N PRO A 126 2.88 11.53 7.47
CA PRO A 126 4.08 11.02 8.14
C PRO A 126 4.88 12.15 8.81
N LEU A 127 5.02 13.32 8.18
CA LEU A 127 5.70 14.45 8.79
C LEU A 127 4.94 15.02 9.98
N GLY A 128 3.62 15.11 9.90
CA GLY A 128 2.76 15.64 10.96
C GLY A 128 2.86 14.80 12.23
N ILE A 129 2.80 13.47 12.10
CA ILE A 129 2.98 12.55 13.22
C ILE A 129 4.41 12.66 13.77
N LEU A 130 5.42 12.70 12.90
CA LEU A 130 6.82 12.81 13.28
C LEU A 130 7.07 14.09 14.09
N ILE A 131 6.72 15.25 13.53
CA ILE A 131 6.87 16.57 14.14
C ILE A 131 6.11 16.62 15.46
N PHE A 132 4.85 16.15 15.49
CA PHE A 132 4.05 16.13 16.72
C PHE A 132 4.73 15.34 17.84
N LEU A 133 5.23 14.14 17.54
CA LEU A 133 5.91 13.28 18.52
C LEU A 133 7.25 13.88 18.96
N PHE A 134 8.01 14.49 18.04
CA PHE A 134 9.27 15.16 18.38
C PHE A 134 9.06 16.37 19.29
N LEU A 135 8.08 17.22 18.99
CA LEU A 135 7.76 18.39 19.81
C LEU A 135 7.28 18.01 21.21
N LYS A 136 6.63 16.85 21.36
CA LYS A 136 6.10 16.37 22.63
C LYS A 136 6.99 15.33 23.32
N ARG A 137 8.22 15.05 22.82
CA ARG A 137 9.06 13.95 23.30
C ARG A 137 9.26 13.93 24.83
N GLY A 138 9.44 15.09 25.44
CA GLY A 138 9.68 15.23 26.88
C GLY A 138 8.44 15.05 27.76
N LYS A 139 7.24 14.96 27.17
CA LYS A 139 5.95 14.81 27.87
C LYS A 139 5.17 13.57 27.43
N LEU A 140 5.80 12.65 26.70
CA LEU A 140 5.17 11.43 26.19
C LEU A 140 4.75 10.47 27.31
N GLU A 141 5.38 10.53 28.48
CA GLU A 141 5.03 9.66 29.62
C GLU A 141 3.94 10.23 30.53
N GLU A 142 3.50 11.47 30.28
CA GLU A 142 2.44 12.11 31.07
C GLU A 142 1.11 11.36 30.86
N PRO A 143 0.38 10.99 31.94
CA PRO A 143 -0.82 10.16 31.85
C PRO A 143 -1.91 10.78 30.97
N LYS A 144 -2.02 12.11 30.93
CA LYS A 144 -2.95 12.84 30.04
C LYS A 144 -2.58 12.70 28.56
N THR A 145 -1.30 12.82 28.22
CA THR A 145 -0.81 12.65 26.84
C THR A 145 -0.92 11.19 26.40
N ARG A 146 -0.63 10.25 27.31
CA ARG A 146 -0.71 8.81 27.07
C ARG A 146 -2.12 8.31 26.85
N ALA A 147 -3.11 8.84 27.58
CA ALA A 147 -4.51 8.47 27.38
C ALA A 147 -5.04 8.87 25.99
N VAL A 148 -4.55 9.98 25.43
CA VAL A 148 -5.05 10.56 24.18
C VAL A 148 -4.26 10.05 22.96
N TYR A 149 -2.93 10.09 23.01
CA TYR A 149 -2.05 9.78 21.88
C TYR A 149 -1.35 8.43 22.02
N GLY A 150 -1.62 7.68 23.09
CA GLY A 150 -0.98 6.39 23.37
C GLY A 150 -1.04 5.42 22.20
N TYR A 151 -2.10 5.45 21.39
CA TYR A 151 -2.22 4.53 20.26
C TYR A 151 -1.08 4.68 19.21
N LEU A 152 -0.50 5.89 19.06
CA LEU A 152 0.55 6.18 18.08
C LEU A 152 1.91 5.60 18.47
N TYR A 153 2.24 5.59 19.76
CA TYR A 153 3.60 5.27 20.22
C TYR A 153 3.66 4.13 21.25
N HIS A 154 2.58 3.84 21.98
CA HIS A 154 2.56 2.83 23.06
C HIS A 154 2.78 1.41 22.54
N ARG A 155 2.39 1.15 21.29
CA ARG A 155 2.61 -0.13 20.61
C ARG A 155 4.10 -0.41 20.34
N TYR A 156 4.92 0.64 20.33
CA TYR A 156 6.34 0.58 20.05
C TYR A 156 7.19 0.61 21.33
N ARG A 157 8.44 0.16 21.22
CA ARG A 157 9.45 0.31 22.28
C ARG A 157 9.93 1.76 22.34
N GLN A 158 10.36 2.21 23.53
CA GLN A 158 10.79 3.59 23.80
C GLN A 158 11.75 4.21 22.76
N PRO A 159 12.81 3.53 22.27
CA PRO A 159 13.70 4.13 21.26
C PRO A 159 13.04 4.32 19.88
N PHE A 160 11.88 3.71 19.63
CA PHE A 160 11.20 3.68 18.33
C PHE A 160 9.84 4.39 18.36
N PHE A 161 9.71 5.47 19.13
CA PHE A 161 8.45 6.22 19.23
C PHE A 161 7.95 6.77 17.87
N TYR A 162 8.87 7.06 16.94
CA TYR A 162 8.56 7.60 15.61
C TYR A 162 8.20 6.54 14.56
N PHE A 163 8.21 5.25 14.92
CA PHE A 163 8.11 4.14 13.97
C PHE A 163 6.77 4.10 13.22
N GLU A 164 5.71 4.71 13.76
CA GLU A 164 4.45 4.89 13.03
C GLU A 164 4.63 5.70 11.74
N SER A 165 5.50 6.72 11.77
CA SER A 165 5.82 7.52 10.57
C SER A 165 6.63 6.70 9.57
N VAL A 166 7.54 5.84 10.06
CA VAL A 166 8.30 4.90 9.22
C VAL A 166 7.35 3.92 8.53
N LYS A 167 6.35 3.39 9.23
CA LYS A 167 5.33 2.52 8.63
C LYS A 167 4.58 3.21 7.49
N GLN A 168 4.18 4.46 7.67
CA GLN A 168 3.52 5.21 6.60
C GLN A 168 4.43 5.42 5.39
N LEU A 169 5.71 5.72 5.61
CA LEU A 169 6.69 5.83 4.52
C LEU A 169 6.91 4.49 3.80
N GLN A 170 6.93 3.36 4.52
CA GLN A 170 7.01 2.03 3.91
C GLN A 170 5.79 1.77 3.01
N VAL A 171 4.59 2.12 3.47
CA VAL A 171 3.37 2.02 2.66
C VAL A 171 3.45 2.92 1.44
N LEU A 172 3.92 4.16 1.61
CA LEU A 172 4.09 5.11 0.50
C LEU A 172 5.02 4.55 -0.58
N MET A 173 6.15 3.94 -0.19
CA MET A 173 7.08 3.32 -1.15
C MET A 173 6.41 2.19 -1.95
N LEU A 174 5.60 1.35 -1.30
CA LEU A 174 4.84 0.30 -1.99
C LEU A 174 3.82 0.90 -2.97
N VAL A 175 3.12 1.97 -2.58
CA VAL A 175 2.15 2.65 -3.45
C VAL A 175 2.84 3.34 -4.63
N ILE A 176 3.97 4.01 -4.41
CA ILE A 176 4.77 4.63 -5.47
C ILE A 176 5.16 3.57 -6.51
N VAL A 177 5.75 2.46 -6.07
CA VAL A 177 6.12 1.36 -6.98
C VAL A 177 4.88 0.85 -7.70
N ASN A 178 3.78 0.57 -6.99
CA ASN A 178 2.56 0.06 -7.62
C ASN A 178 2.00 1.01 -8.69
N VAL A 179 1.98 2.32 -8.44
CA VAL A 179 1.41 3.32 -9.36
C VAL A 179 2.32 3.51 -10.58
N PHE A 180 3.62 3.73 -10.38
CA PHE A 180 4.54 4.04 -11.48
C PHE A 180 4.99 2.80 -12.25
N ALA A 181 5.06 1.64 -11.61
CA ALA A 181 5.40 0.40 -12.31
C ALA A 181 4.28 -0.08 -13.25
N ASN A 182 3.05 0.46 -13.13
CA ASN A 182 2.05 0.30 -14.19
C ASN A 182 2.52 0.88 -15.53
N ALA A 183 3.54 1.74 -15.59
CA ALA A 183 4.09 2.20 -16.87
C ALA A 183 5.05 1.18 -17.52
N ILE A 184 5.41 0.10 -16.82
CA ILE A 184 6.45 -0.89 -17.18
C ILE A 184 5.78 -2.25 -17.45
N TYR A 185 6.53 -3.22 -18.00
CA TYR A 185 6.11 -4.62 -18.13
C TYR A 185 5.77 -5.27 -16.78
N GLN A 186 4.73 -6.09 -16.78
CA GLN A 186 4.14 -6.71 -15.58
C GLN A 186 5.14 -7.53 -14.74
N SER A 187 6.06 -8.25 -15.39
CA SER A 187 7.08 -9.07 -14.70
C SER A 187 8.08 -8.20 -13.91
N GLN A 188 8.51 -7.08 -14.48
CA GLN A 188 9.43 -6.14 -13.84
C GLN A 188 8.74 -5.40 -12.68
N GLN A 189 7.46 -5.07 -12.80
CA GLN A 189 6.64 -4.49 -11.72
C GLN A 189 6.61 -5.40 -10.49
N ALA A 190 6.32 -6.69 -10.68
CA ALA A 190 6.23 -7.66 -9.59
C ALA A 190 7.57 -7.81 -8.84
N LEU A 191 8.69 -7.84 -9.57
CA LEU A 191 10.04 -7.92 -8.99
C LEU A 191 10.42 -6.67 -8.19
N LEU A 192 10.11 -5.48 -8.69
CA LEU A 192 10.35 -4.22 -7.96
C LEU A 192 9.55 -4.18 -6.66
N LEU A 193 8.28 -4.60 -6.71
CA LEU A 193 7.43 -4.65 -5.53
C LEU A 193 7.95 -5.67 -4.50
N LEU A 194 8.39 -6.85 -4.96
CA LEU A 194 9.02 -7.86 -4.11
C LEU A 194 10.30 -7.32 -3.45
N CYS A 195 11.15 -6.62 -4.21
CA CYS A 195 12.36 -6.00 -3.68
C CYS A 195 12.04 -5.02 -2.54
N VAL A 196 11.08 -4.11 -2.75
CA VAL A 196 10.66 -3.16 -1.70
C VAL A 196 10.08 -3.88 -0.48
N LEU A 197 9.28 -4.93 -0.68
CA LEU A 197 8.74 -5.73 0.43
C LEU A 197 9.84 -6.42 1.25
N LEU A 198 10.87 -6.95 0.59
CA LEU A 198 12.02 -7.55 1.26
C LEU A 198 12.80 -6.49 2.05
N CYS A 199 13.05 -5.31 1.47
CA CYS A 199 13.67 -4.19 2.19
C CYS A 199 12.86 -3.78 3.43
N ILE A 200 11.53 -3.69 3.30
CA ILE A 200 10.62 -3.41 4.42
C ILE A 200 10.72 -4.50 5.49
N GLY A 201 10.76 -5.77 5.07
CA GLY A 201 10.96 -6.92 5.96
C GLY A 201 12.26 -6.83 6.76
N ILE A 202 13.37 -6.50 6.09
CA ILE A 202 14.69 -6.33 6.72
C ILE A 202 14.66 -5.20 7.74
N VAL A 203 14.14 -4.02 7.38
CA VAL A 203 14.04 -2.87 8.30
C VAL A 203 13.19 -3.23 9.52
N ASN A 204 12.05 -3.88 9.32
CA ASN A 204 11.15 -4.27 10.42
C ASN A 204 11.79 -5.31 11.35
N MET A 205 12.51 -6.28 10.79
CA MET A 205 13.21 -7.32 11.54
C MET A 205 14.40 -6.76 12.34
N SER A 206 15.15 -5.83 11.75
CA SER A 206 16.31 -5.19 12.39
C SER A 206 15.89 -4.25 13.51
N CYS A 207 14.85 -3.44 13.30
CA CYS A 207 14.41 -2.47 14.30
C CYS A 207 13.63 -3.10 15.47
N ARG A 208 12.94 -4.24 15.26
CA ARG A 208 12.08 -4.90 16.28
C ARG A 208 11.26 -3.90 17.10
N ALA A 209 10.67 -2.91 16.41
CA ALA A 209 10.10 -1.74 17.06
C ALA A 209 8.86 -2.06 17.92
N LEU A 210 8.13 -3.12 17.57
CA LEU A 210 6.92 -3.57 18.28
C LEU A 210 7.25 -4.12 19.68
N ARG A 211 6.44 -3.71 20.68
CA ARG A 211 6.60 -4.17 22.06
C ARG A 211 6.09 -5.60 22.26
N ALA A 212 4.92 -5.92 21.72
CA ALA A 212 4.29 -7.23 21.85
C ALA A 212 4.85 -8.24 20.83
N LYS A 213 5.34 -9.39 21.33
CA LYS A 213 5.93 -10.45 20.49
C LYS A 213 4.93 -11.00 19.47
N LEU A 214 3.67 -11.19 19.87
CA LEU A 214 2.60 -11.66 18.98
C LEU A 214 2.36 -10.71 17.80
N LEU A 215 2.33 -9.40 18.06
CA LEU A 215 2.15 -8.39 17.00
C LEU A 215 3.33 -8.36 16.04
N MET A 216 4.55 -8.56 16.55
CA MET A 216 5.77 -8.67 15.73
C MET A 216 5.74 -9.92 14.84
N LEU A 217 5.35 -11.07 15.40
CA LEU A 217 5.21 -12.31 14.65
C LEU A 217 4.15 -12.19 13.54
N LEU A 218 2.98 -11.65 13.86
CA LEU A 218 1.90 -11.43 12.90
C LEU A 218 2.31 -10.49 11.76
N GLU A 219 3.08 -9.44 12.07
CA GLU A 219 3.62 -8.54 11.07
C GLU A 219 4.61 -9.27 10.14
N TYR A 220 5.54 -10.04 10.69
CA TYR A 220 6.49 -10.82 9.92
C TYR A 220 5.80 -11.88 9.04
N LEU A 221 4.87 -12.66 9.61
CA LEU A 221 4.07 -13.63 8.86
C LEU A 221 3.31 -12.96 7.72
N SER A 222 2.73 -11.78 7.94
CA SER A 222 2.01 -11.06 6.88
C SER A 222 2.93 -10.62 5.74
N LEU A 223 4.16 -10.19 6.04
CA LEU A 223 5.14 -9.82 5.02
C LEU A 223 5.63 -11.04 4.24
N MET A 224 5.84 -12.17 4.91
CA MET A 224 6.25 -13.43 4.28
C MET A 224 5.15 -14.00 3.37
N VAL A 225 3.91 -14.04 3.84
CA VAL A 225 2.75 -14.50 3.04
C VAL A 225 2.57 -13.61 1.81
N LEU A 226 2.74 -12.30 1.96
CA LEU A 226 2.65 -11.36 0.85
C LEU A 226 3.78 -11.56 -0.17
N ALA A 227 5.03 -11.64 0.28
CA ALA A 227 6.17 -11.91 -0.60
C ALA A 227 5.98 -13.23 -1.36
N LEU A 228 5.56 -14.29 -0.67
CA LEU A 228 5.27 -15.58 -1.28
C LEU A 228 4.12 -15.50 -2.29
N SER A 229 3.04 -14.76 -1.97
CA SER A 229 1.90 -14.58 -2.89
C SER A 229 2.31 -13.87 -4.18
N ILE A 230 3.20 -12.88 -4.10
CA ILE A 230 3.73 -12.18 -5.30
C ILE A 230 4.62 -13.11 -6.11
N THR A 231 5.50 -13.87 -5.46
CA THR A 231 6.36 -14.85 -6.14
C THR A 231 5.53 -15.92 -6.85
N LEU A 232 4.49 -16.44 -6.19
CA LEU A 232 3.54 -17.39 -6.80
C LEU A 232 2.76 -16.74 -7.96
N GLY A 233 2.35 -15.48 -7.80
CA GLY A 233 1.69 -14.68 -8.84
C GLY A 233 2.54 -14.50 -10.11
N LEU A 234 3.86 -14.38 -9.95
CA LEU A 234 4.78 -14.18 -11.08
C LEU A 234 4.78 -15.38 -12.04
N PHE A 235 4.60 -16.61 -11.54
CA PHE A 235 4.55 -17.83 -12.37
C PHE A 235 3.35 -17.89 -13.33
N PHE A 236 2.27 -17.15 -13.06
CA PHE A 236 1.15 -17.01 -13.98
C PHE A 236 1.48 -16.04 -15.13
N VAL A 237 2.11 -14.91 -14.80
CA VAL A 237 2.41 -13.84 -15.78
C VAL A 237 3.45 -14.31 -16.81
N THR A 238 4.41 -15.13 -16.39
CA THR A 238 5.47 -15.62 -17.28
C THR A 238 5.03 -16.77 -18.20
N GLY A 239 3.80 -17.29 -18.06
CA GLY A 239 3.25 -18.33 -18.93
C GLY A 239 2.49 -17.81 -20.17
N GLY A 240 2.10 -16.54 -20.18
CA GLY A 240 1.14 -16.01 -21.17
C GLY A 240 1.72 -15.50 -22.48
N GLU A 241 3.00 -15.11 -22.56
CA GLU A 241 3.53 -14.44 -23.76
C GLU A 241 4.94 -14.94 -24.13
N GLY A 242 5.00 -15.86 -25.08
CA GLY A 242 6.15 -16.07 -25.99
C GLY A 242 7.48 -16.55 -25.42
N SER A 243 7.64 -16.71 -24.10
CA SER A 243 8.86 -17.21 -23.47
C SER A 243 8.70 -18.67 -23.06
N SER A 244 8.99 -19.58 -23.98
CA SER A 244 9.19 -21.00 -23.70
C SER A 244 10.29 -21.13 -22.63
N THR A 245 9.93 -21.42 -21.37
CA THR A 245 10.67 -22.29 -20.42
C THR A 245 10.19 -22.26 -18.96
N VAL A 246 9.41 -21.27 -18.49
CA VAL A 246 9.08 -21.16 -17.03
C VAL A 246 7.67 -20.62 -16.74
N GLY A 247 6.67 -21.10 -17.48
CA GLY A 247 5.24 -20.88 -17.17
C GLY A 247 4.57 -22.20 -16.83
N LEU A 248 3.58 -22.20 -15.93
CA LEU A 248 2.74 -23.37 -15.68
C LEU A 248 1.87 -23.65 -16.92
N SER A 249 2.32 -24.52 -17.82
CA SER A 249 1.57 -24.86 -19.04
C SER A 249 0.29 -25.66 -18.79
N ASN A 250 0.08 -26.10 -17.55
CA ASN A 250 -0.99 -27.00 -17.16
C ASN A 250 -2.03 -26.25 -16.33
N GLN A 251 -3.27 -26.19 -16.80
CA GLN A 251 -4.41 -25.60 -16.09
C GLN A 251 -4.54 -26.10 -14.64
N ALA A 252 -4.30 -27.40 -14.42
CA ALA A 252 -4.34 -28.00 -13.09
C ALA A 252 -3.27 -27.43 -12.14
N ALA A 253 -2.12 -27.03 -12.67
CA ALA A 253 -1.03 -26.47 -11.89
C ALA A 253 -1.27 -24.97 -11.59
N GLU A 254 -1.88 -24.24 -12.53
CA GLU A 254 -2.42 -22.89 -12.30
C GLU A 254 -3.46 -22.88 -11.17
N ASP A 255 -4.45 -23.77 -11.24
CA ASP A 255 -5.50 -23.89 -10.23
C ASP A 255 -4.93 -24.25 -8.84
N ALA A 256 -3.93 -25.15 -8.80
CA ALA A 256 -3.26 -25.52 -7.56
C ALA A 256 -2.52 -24.34 -6.93
N VAL A 257 -1.78 -23.54 -7.71
CA VAL A 257 -1.09 -22.35 -7.20
C VAL A 257 -2.09 -21.30 -6.70
N ALA A 258 -3.18 -21.09 -7.41
CA ALA A 258 -4.25 -20.18 -6.98
C ALA A 258 -4.87 -20.64 -5.65
N ALA A 259 -5.13 -21.94 -5.49
CA ALA A 259 -5.63 -22.52 -4.24
C ALA A 259 -4.63 -22.35 -3.08
N ILE A 260 -3.33 -22.51 -3.32
CA ILE A 260 -2.28 -22.27 -2.32
C ILE A 260 -2.27 -20.82 -1.87
N ILE A 261 -2.32 -19.85 -2.81
CA ILE A 261 -2.37 -18.42 -2.48
C ILE A 261 -3.59 -18.11 -1.61
N LEU A 262 -4.77 -18.63 -1.96
CA LEU A 262 -6.00 -18.44 -1.19
C LEU A 262 -5.91 -19.08 0.20
N ALA A 263 -5.36 -20.30 0.30
CA ALA A 263 -5.18 -20.99 1.58
C ALA A 263 -4.22 -20.23 2.51
N LEU A 264 -3.11 -19.73 1.99
CA LEU A 264 -2.14 -18.95 2.77
C LEU A 264 -2.73 -17.63 3.29
N ASN A 265 -3.41 -16.88 2.43
CA ASN A 265 -4.00 -15.60 2.81
C ASN A 265 -5.19 -15.79 3.78
N SER A 266 -6.03 -16.81 3.57
CA SER A 266 -7.13 -17.13 4.50
C SER A 266 -6.62 -17.63 5.85
N GLY A 267 -5.61 -18.50 5.87
CA GLY A 267 -4.94 -18.95 7.10
C GLY A 267 -4.34 -17.80 7.89
N LEU A 268 -3.71 -16.83 7.22
CA LEU A 268 -3.22 -15.61 7.86
C LEU A 268 -4.36 -14.80 8.50
N ILE A 269 -5.47 -14.58 7.76
CA ILE A 269 -6.64 -13.86 8.28
C ILE A 269 -7.22 -14.58 9.50
N LEU A 270 -7.37 -15.91 9.45
CA LEU A 270 -7.82 -16.71 10.59
C LEU A 270 -6.89 -16.56 11.79
N ALA A 271 -5.57 -16.59 11.60
CA ALA A 271 -4.60 -16.35 12.66
C ALA A 271 -4.78 -14.97 13.30
N PHE A 272 -5.07 -13.92 12.51
CA PHE A 272 -5.38 -12.57 13.03
C PHE A 272 -6.70 -12.52 13.82
N VAL A 273 -7.72 -13.28 13.42
CA VAL A 273 -9.02 -13.31 14.10
C VAL A 273 -8.92 -14.09 15.41
N VAL A 274 -8.25 -15.24 15.42
CA VAL A 274 -8.05 -16.07 16.61
C VAL A 274 -7.15 -15.37 17.62
N SER A 275 -6.09 -14.69 17.18
CA SER A 275 -5.18 -13.94 18.06
C SER A 275 -5.77 -12.65 18.64
N ARG A 276 -6.97 -12.24 18.21
CA ARG A 276 -7.72 -11.13 18.81
C ARG A 276 -8.59 -11.54 20.00
N LYS A 277 -8.87 -12.83 20.18
CA LYS A 277 -9.53 -13.37 21.37
C LYS A 277 -8.51 -13.61 22.48
#